data_AF-A0A6N2CNR6-F1
#
_entry.id   AF-A0A6N2CNR6-F1
#
_cell.length_a   1.000
_cell.length_b   1.000
_cell.length_c   1.000
_cell.angle_alpha   90.00
_cell.angle_beta   90.00
_cell.angle_gamma   90.00
#
_symmetry.space_group_name_H-M   'P 1'
#
loop_
_entity.id
_entity.type
_entity.pdbx_description
1 polymer ?
#
loop_
_entity_poly.entity_id
_entity_poly.type
_entity_poly.pdbx_seq_one_letter_code
_entity_poly.pdbx_strand_id
1 'polypeptide(L)'
;MVKIIKRKKLDIKAYDNAVLGSGVNTLYAESWYLDTLLGSFWAAIVFEDYQLVMPIPYSRNYRFFFQKKVMQPLFCQQLGIFGDLNKLPKSQKKLLELFQSSRPYTYQFNSSNRPFLEESQLTFKERKNYILPLNADYEQLKKGYSTNLIRNLKKADKHNLKFITATDEETWFTFLEIKMNQLRLNRQKRWTQRMGRLMKAAMNMGKGYFAVTKKDDEVLSMAFMMVNEKRLVYLFAVKTQEGGKMGANHFLIDQIIREGASQNKVLDFEGSDVEGVERFFKSFGAINEPYFSLEK
;
A
#
# COMPACT_ATOMS: atom_id res chain seq x y z
N MET A 1 -9.21 -6.28 -28.85
CA MET A 1 -8.47 -7.53 -28.56
C MET A 1 -8.06 -7.60 -27.09
N VAL A 2 -8.18 -8.79 -26.46
CA VAL A 2 -7.74 -9.04 -25.07
C VAL A 2 -6.73 -10.18 -25.03
N LYS A 3 -5.56 -9.99 -24.41
CA LYS A 3 -4.50 -11.00 -24.38
C LYS A 3 -3.66 -10.94 -23.10
N ILE A 4 -3.07 -12.06 -22.71
CA ILE A 4 -2.07 -12.11 -21.63
C ILE A 4 -0.68 -11.87 -22.23
N ILE A 5 0.02 -10.86 -21.74
CA ILE A 5 1.39 -10.52 -22.13
C ILE A 5 2.33 -10.76 -20.95
N LYS A 6 3.33 -11.63 -21.12
CA LYS A 6 4.35 -11.90 -20.10
C LYS A 6 5.19 -10.63 -19.85
N ARG A 7 5.64 -10.40 -18.62
CA ARG A 7 6.49 -9.25 -18.25
C ARG A 7 7.65 -8.97 -19.22
N LYS A 8 8.33 -10.00 -19.73
CA LYS A 8 9.46 -9.85 -20.68
C LYS A 8 9.08 -9.29 -22.06
N LYS A 9 7.81 -9.37 -22.45
CA LYS A 9 7.28 -8.91 -23.75
C LYS A 9 6.33 -7.71 -23.58
N LEU A 10 6.18 -7.21 -22.36
CA LEU A 10 5.27 -6.13 -22.05
C LEU A 10 5.94 -4.81 -22.46
N ASP A 11 5.25 -3.98 -23.25
CA ASP A 11 5.56 -2.56 -23.33
C ASP A 11 5.29 -1.94 -21.96
N ILE A 12 6.38 -1.60 -21.26
CA ILE A 12 6.34 -1.08 -19.90
C ILE A 12 5.86 0.36 -19.87
N LYS A 13 6.21 1.16 -20.89
CA LYS A 13 5.77 2.55 -20.94
C LYS A 13 4.26 2.62 -21.15
N ALA A 14 3.73 1.83 -22.08
CA ALA A 14 2.28 1.74 -22.29
C ALA A 14 1.54 1.20 -21.06
N TYR A 15 2.10 0.16 -20.41
CA TYR A 15 1.56 -0.39 -19.18
C TYR A 15 1.51 0.64 -18.04
N ASP A 16 2.63 1.29 -17.73
CA ASP A 16 2.69 2.26 -16.62
C ASP A 16 1.83 3.49 -16.91
N ASN A 17 1.74 3.93 -18.17
CA ASN A 17 0.80 4.99 -18.55
C ASN A 17 -0.66 4.62 -18.26
N ALA A 18 -1.06 3.37 -18.53
CA ALA A 18 -2.41 2.89 -18.20
C ALA A 18 -2.64 2.82 -16.69
N VAL A 19 -1.64 2.38 -15.93
CA VAL A 19 -1.70 2.34 -14.45
C VAL A 19 -1.85 3.76 -13.88
N LEU A 20 -0.97 4.69 -14.27
CA LEU A 20 -0.95 6.05 -13.76
C LEU A 20 -2.18 6.85 -14.22
N GLY A 21 -2.66 6.61 -15.44
CA GLY A 21 -3.86 7.25 -16.00
C GLY A 21 -5.19 6.74 -15.45
N SER A 22 -5.19 5.71 -14.60
CA SER A 22 -6.42 5.07 -14.08
C SER A 22 -7.19 5.89 -13.03
N GLY A 23 -6.58 6.92 -12.47
CA GLY A 23 -7.15 7.68 -11.34
C GLY A 23 -7.11 6.96 -9.99
N VAL A 24 -6.75 5.66 -9.93
CA VAL A 24 -6.58 4.92 -8.66
C VAL A 24 -5.37 5.42 -7.86
N ASN A 25 -4.33 5.87 -8.58
CA ASN A 25 -3.11 6.44 -8.01
C ASN A 25 -2.41 5.51 -7.00
N THR A 26 -2.43 4.20 -7.23
CA THR A 26 -1.71 3.23 -6.39
C THR A 26 -0.29 2.99 -6.90
N LEU A 27 0.67 2.85 -5.97
CA LEU A 27 2.03 2.43 -6.31
C LEU A 27 2.13 0.92 -6.56
N TYR A 28 1.19 0.13 -6.04
CA TYR A 28 1.28 -1.34 -6.01
C TYR A 28 1.30 -1.98 -7.40
N ALA A 29 0.68 -1.33 -8.38
CA ALA A 29 0.52 -1.84 -9.74
C ALA A 29 1.57 -1.30 -10.71
N GLU A 30 2.39 -0.32 -10.31
CA GLU A 30 3.47 0.18 -11.15
C GLU A 30 4.50 -0.92 -11.44
N SER A 31 5.07 -0.92 -12.64
CA SER A 31 5.96 -1.97 -13.09
C SER A 31 7.17 -2.16 -12.17
N TRP A 32 7.78 -1.07 -11.70
CA TRP A 32 8.93 -1.11 -10.78
C TRP A 32 8.59 -1.79 -9.45
N TYR A 33 7.37 -1.60 -8.95
CA TYR A 33 6.90 -2.19 -7.69
C TYR A 33 6.77 -3.71 -7.83
N LEU A 34 6.08 -4.12 -8.90
CA LEU A 34 5.90 -5.53 -9.24
C LEU A 34 7.23 -6.21 -9.53
N ASP A 35 8.13 -5.56 -10.26
CA ASP A 35 9.47 -6.09 -10.56
C ASP A 35 10.32 -6.25 -9.30
N THR A 36 10.23 -5.32 -8.35
CA THR A 36 10.95 -5.40 -7.08
C THR A 36 10.53 -6.63 -6.26
N LEU A 37 9.23 -6.94 -6.24
CA LEU A 37 8.69 -8.05 -5.46
C LEU A 37 8.75 -9.39 -6.20
N LEU A 38 8.48 -9.40 -7.50
CA LEU A 38 8.23 -10.60 -8.31
C LEU A 38 9.32 -10.85 -9.35
N GLY A 39 10.14 -9.85 -9.71
CA GLY A 39 10.98 -9.91 -10.91
C GLY A 39 10.13 -10.20 -12.15
N SER A 40 10.53 -11.14 -12.99
CA SER A 40 9.76 -11.52 -14.18
C SER A 40 8.56 -12.46 -13.91
N PHE A 41 8.18 -12.72 -12.65
CA PHE A 41 7.12 -13.66 -12.29
C PHE A 41 5.74 -13.01 -12.25
N TRP A 42 5.45 -12.19 -13.26
CA TRP A 42 4.12 -11.64 -13.50
C TRP A 42 3.87 -11.46 -15.00
N ALA A 43 2.62 -11.29 -15.35
CA ALA A 43 2.15 -10.92 -16.69
C ALA A 43 1.10 -9.82 -16.54
N ALA A 44 0.61 -9.26 -17.64
CA ALA A 44 -0.59 -8.43 -17.61
C ALA A 44 -1.63 -8.99 -18.59
N ILE A 45 -2.90 -8.97 -18.21
CA ILE A 45 -3.97 -8.99 -19.21
C ILE A 45 -4.02 -7.57 -19.78
N VAL A 46 -3.90 -7.46 -21.10
CA VAL A 46 -3.90 -6.19 -21.83
C VAL A 46 -5.12 -6.16 -22.75
N PHE A 47 -5.86 -5.06 -22.69
CA PHE A 47 -7.07 -4.79 -23.45
C PHE A 47 -6.82 -3.64 -24.44
N GLU A 48 -7.28 -3.82 -25.69
CA GLU A 48 -7.30 -2.81 -26.76
C GLU A 48 -6.05 -1.93 -26.79
N ASP A 49 -4.87 -2.57 -26.90
CA ASP A 49 -3.58 -1.89 -26.96
C ASP A 49 -3.31 -0.98 -25.74
N TYR A 50 -3.32 -1.58 -24.54
CA TYR A 50 -3.01 -0.93 -23.26
C TYR A 50 -4.03 0.13 -22.81
N GLN A 51 -5.21 0.21 -23.43
CA GLN A 51 -6.30 1.03 -22.88
C GLN A 51 -6.70 0.60 -21.47
N LEU A 52 -6.67 -0.71 -21.21
CA LEU A 52 -6.77 -1.28 -19.88
C LEU A 52 -5.68 -2.34 -19.66
N VAL A 53 -5.19 -2.41 -18.44
CA VAL A 53 -4.21 -3.41 -18.00
C VAL A 53 -4.61 -4.00 -16.65
N MET A 54 -4.35 -5.29 -16.48
CA MET A 54 -4.54 -5.99 -15.21
C MET A 54 -3.31 -6.84 -14.90
N PRO A 55 -2.45 -6.45 -13.93
CA PRO A 55 -1.29 -7.25 -13.55
C PRO A 55 -1.70 -8.60 -12.94
N ILE A 56 -1.05 -9.67 -13.38
CA ILE A 56 -1.27 -11.04 -12.95
C ILE A 56 0.02 -11.56 -12.30
N PRO A 57 0.15 -11.43 -10.96
CA PRO A 57 1.32 -11.89 -10.23
C PRO A 57 1.30 -13.41 -10.06
N TYR A 58 2.39 -14.09 -10.37
CA TYR A 58 2.47 -15.54 -10.25
C TYR A 58 3.33 -15.98 -9.06
N SER A 59 2.86 -17.01 -8.36
CA SER A 59 3.61 -17.59 -7.25
C SER A 59 4.95 -18.18 -7.72
N ARG A 60 6.01 -17.91 -6.94
CA ARG A 60 7.37 -18.47 -7.11
C ARG A 60 7.55 -19.82 -6.39
N ASN A 61 6.49 -20.48 -5.92
CA ASN A 61 6.62 -21.67 -5.09
C ASN A 61 7.19 -22.87 -5.87
N TYR A 62 8.50 -23.09 -5.74
CA TYR A 62 9.23 -24.24 -6.29
C TYR A 62 8.74 -25.59 -5.75
N ARG A 63 8.01 -25.63 -4.63
CA ARG A 63 7.51 -26.89 -4.06
C ARG A 63 6.35 -27.50 -4.84
N PHE A 64 5.70 -26.72 -5.70
CA PHE A 64 4.65 -27.16 -6.63
C PHE A 64 5.02 -26.72 -8.05
N PHE A 65 6.11 -27.29 -8.60
CA PHE A 65 6.62 -27.00 -9.95
C PHE A 65 5.53 -27.05 -11.06
N PHE A 66 4.41 -27.74 -10.83
CA PHE A 66 3.40 -28.03 -11.85
C PHE A 66 2.18 -27.09 -11.85
N GLN A 67 2.03 -26.16 -10.90
CA GLN A 67 0.81 -25.33 -10.83
C GLN A 67 1.10 -23.85 -10.59
N LYS A 68 1.35 -23.14 -11.69
CA LYS A 68 1.38 -21.67 -11.72
C LYS A 68 0.01 -21.12 -11.31
N LYS A 69 -0.06 -20.46 -10.15
CA LYS A 69 -1.26 -19.82 -9.59
C LYS A 69 -1.05 -18.32 -9.48
N VAL A 70 -2.12 -17.52 -9.66
CA VAL A 70 -2.06 -16.09 -9.33
C VAL A 70 -2.10 -15.94 -7.82
N MET A 71 -1.06 -15.32 -7.27
CA MET A 71 -0.96 -15.01 -5.84
C MET A 71 -0.36 -13.63 -5.70
N GLN A 72 -1.11 -12.73 -5.09
CA GLN A 72 -0.64 -11.38 -4.81
C GLN A 72 0.60 -11.39 -3.90
N PRO A 73 1.66 -10.63 -4.21
CA PRO A 73 2.83 -10.60 -3.36
C PRO A 73 2.54 -9.93 -2.01
N LEU A 74 3.35 -10.26 -1.01
CA LEU A 74 3.37 -9.53 0.26
C LEU A 74 3.64 -8.04 -0.01
N PHE A 75 3.05 -7.17 0.83
CA PHE A 75 3.16 -5.71 0.74
C PHE A 75 2.47 -5.08 -0.46
N CYS A 76 1.77 -5.86 -1.28
CA CYS A 76 0.93 -5.35 -2.35
C CYS A 76 -0.51 -5.51 -1.88
N GLN A 77 -1.21 -4.41 -1.61
CA GLN A 77 -2.57 -4.48 -1.04
C GLN A 77 -3.64 -4.51 -2.14
N GLN A 78 -3.55 -3.63 -3.13
CA GLN A 78 -4.59 -3.48 -4.15
C GLN A 78 -3.98 -3.52 -5.55
N LEU A 79 -4.40 -4.51 -6.35
CA LEU A 79 -4.16 -4.61 -7.79
C LEU A 79 -5.51 -4.41 -8.50
N GLY A 80 -5.80 -5.20 -9.52
CA GLY A 80 -7.04 -5.09 -10.29
C GLY A 80 -6.82 -4.58 -11.70
N ILE A 81 -7.83 -3.94 -12.24
CA ILE A 81 -7.86 -3.39 -13.60
C ILE A 81 -7.55 -1.90 -13.49
N PHE A 82 -6.67 -1.43 -14.38
CA PHE A 82 -6.21 -0.06 -14.48
C PHE A 82 -6.36 0.44 -15.91
N GLY A 83 -6.55 1.76 -16.05
CA GLY A 83 -6.81 2.47 -17.31
C GLY A 83 -8.18 3.14 -17.26
N ASP A 84 -8.73 3.48 -18.42
CA ASP A 84 -10.06 4.11 -18.51
C ASP A 84 -11.17 3.07 -18.37
N LEU A 85 -11.71 2.91 -17.15
CA LEU A 85 -12.76 1.91 -16.87
C LEU A 85 -14.05 2.14 -17.68
N ASN A 86 -14.28 3.33 -18.24
CA ASN A 86 -15.42 3.57 -19.15
C ASN A 86 -15.27 2.82 -20.47
N LYS A 87 -14.05 2.36 -20.80
CA LYS A 87 -13.74 1.51 -21.96
C LYS A 87 -13.87 0.03 -21.65
N LEU A 88 -14.27 -0.36 -20.43
CA LEU A 88 -14.63 -1.74 -20.18
C LEU A 88 -15.79 -2.15 -21.10
N PRO A 89 -15.66 -3.26 -21.85
CA PRO A 89 -16.74 -3.71 -22.70
C PRO A 89 -17.92 -4.16 -21.85
N LYS A 90 -19.15 -3.89 -22.31
CA LYS A 90 -20.39 -4.38 -21.67
C LYS A 90 -20.41 -5.89 -21.40
N SER A 91 -19.67 -6.65 -22.20
CA SER A 91 -19.41 -8.07 -21.93
C SER A 91 -17.95 -8.24 -21.56
N GLN A 92 -17.69 -8.45 -20.27
CA GLN A 92 -16.35 -8.67 -19.72
C GLN A 92 -15.90 -10.14 -19.82
N LYS A 93 -16.67 -10.97 -20.56
CA LYS A 93 -16.50 -12.43 -20.66
C LYS A 93 -15.05 -12.83 -20.97
N LYS A 94 -14.42 -12.20 -21.97
CA LYS A 94 -13.06 -12.58 -22.37
C LYS A 94 -12.00 -12.25 -21.32
N LEU A 95 -12.14 -11.09 -20.65
CA LEU A 95 -11.27 -10.68 -19.56
C LEU A 95 -11.39 -11.65 -18.38
N LEU A 96 -12.63 -11.99 -18.02
CA LEU A 96 -12.92 -12.95 -16.96
C LEU A 96 -12.40 -14.36 -17.29
N GLU A 97 -12.60 -14.86 -18.52
CA GLU A 97 -12.04 -16.13 -18.99
C GLU A 97 -10.52 -16.16 -18.86
N LEU A 98 -9.83 -15.10 -19.30
CA LEU A 98 -8.37 -15.00 -19.19
C LEU A 98 -7.90 -14.94 -17.74
N PHE A 99 -8.61 -14.18 -16.89
CA PHE A 99 -8.30 -14.10 -15.47
C PHE A 99 -8.47 -15.46 -14.79
N GLN A 100 -9.61 -16.13 -14.99
CA GLN A 100 -9.86 -17.46 -14.42
C GLN A 100 -8.90 -18.53 -14.95
N SER A 101 -8.57 -18.51 -16.25
CA SER A 101 -7.58 -19.43 -16.84
C SER A 101 -6.17 -19.23 -16.28
N SER A 102 -5.87 -18.05 -15.72
CA SER A 102 -4.63 -17.78 -14.99
C SER A 102 -4.58 -18.43 -13.61
N ARG A 103 -5.67 -19.09 -13.18
CA ARG A 103 -5.84 -19.83 -11.92
C ARG A 103 -5.60 -18.95 -10.69
N PRO A 104 -6.46 -17.96 -10.45
CA PRO A 104 -6.30 -17.08 -9.31
C PRO A 104 -6.59 -17.81 -8.00
N TYR A 105 -5.65 -17.70 -7.07
CA TYR A 105 -5.75 -18.26 -5.72
C TYR A 105 -6.02 -17.15 -4.70
N THR A 106 -5.23 -16.07 -4.76
CA THR A 106 -5.50 -14.84 -4.02
C THR A 106 -5.26 -13.64 -4.91
N TYR A 107 -6.24 -12.73 -4.97
CA TYR A 107 -6.15 -11.50 -5.75
C TYR A 107 -7.07 -10.42 -5.21
N GLN A 108 -6.51 -9.24 -4.93
CA GLN A 108 -7.23 -8.12 -4.32
C GLN A 108 -7.39 -7.03 -5.38
N PHE A 109 -8.63 -6.78 -5.78
CA PHE A 109 -9.01 -5.71 -6.70
C PHE A 109 -9.07 -4.39 -5.95
N ASN A 110 -8.62 -3.32 -6.58
CA ASN A 110 -8.73 -1.98 -6.01
C ASN A 110 -10.19 -1.52 -5.91
N SER A 111 -10.44 -0.53 -5.05
CA SER A 111 -11.77 0.01 -4.75
C SER A 111 -12.56 0.44 -6.01
N SER A 112 -11.89 0.91 -7.07
CA SER A 112 -12.55 1.37 -8.30
C SER A 112 -13.09 0.25 -9.19
N ASN A 113 -12.71 -1.01 -8.94
CA ASN A 113 -13.07 -2.14 -9.81
C ASN A 113 -14.42 -2.78 -9.50
N ARG A 114 -15.20 -2.23 -8.55
CA ARG A 114 -16.52 -2.74 -8.18
C ARG A 114 -17.44 -3.05 -9.38
N PRO A 115 -17.56 -2.19 -10.43
CA PRO A 115 -18.40 -2.52 -11.58
C PRO A 115 -17.99 -3.81 -12.31
N PHE A 116 -16.69 -4.09 -12.40
CA PHE A 116 -16.18 -5.33 -12.99
C PHE A 116 -16.56 -6.56 -12.14
N LEU A 117 -16.53 -6.42 -10.82
CA LEU A 117 -16.78 -7.53 -9.90
C LEU A 117 -18.25 -7.95 -9.91
N GLU A 118 -19.17 -6.99 -9.97
CA GLU A 118 -20.61 -7.23 -10.02
C GLU A 118 -21.04 -8.05 -11.26
N GLU A 119 -20.33 -7.91 -12.38
CA GLU A 119 -20.58 -8.68 -13.61
C GLU A 119 -19.91 -10.08 -13.62
N SER A 120 -18.95 -10.34 -12.72
CA SER A 120 -18.05 -11.48 -12.85
C SER A 120 -18.61 -12.83 -12.39
N GLN A 121 -19.74 -12.85 -11.69
CA GLN A 121 -20.34 -14.04 -11.05
C GLN A 121 -19.38 -14.79 -10.08
N LEU A 122 -18.29 -14.14 -9.65
CA LEU A 122 -17.35 -14.66 -8.68
C LEU A 122 -17.70 -14.15 -7.28
N THR A 123 -17.41 -14.96 -6.27
CA THR A 123 -17.55 -14.55 -4.86
C THR A 123 -16.31 -13.79 -4.41
N PHE A 124 -16.52 -12.61 -3.83
CA PHE A 124 -15.46 -11.79 -3.25
C PHE A 124 -15.72 -11.52 -1.79
N LYS A 125 -14.65 -11.39 -1.02
CA LYS A 125 -14.68 -10.92 0.37
C LYS A 125 -14.29 -9.45 0.40
N GLU A 126 -15.18 -8.62 0.94
CA GLU A 126 -14.86 -7.22 1.23
C GLU A 126 -13.72 -7.15 2.26
N ARG A 127 -12.77 -6.25 2.02
CA ARG A 127 -11.66 -5.92 2.89
C ARG A 127 -11.70 -4.43 3.18
N LYS A 128 -11.33 -4.07 4.40
CA LYS A 128 -11.28 -2.69 4.87
C LYS A 128 -9.97 -2.04 4.44
N ASN A 129 -10.04 -0.77 4.03
CA ASN A 129 -8.89 0.12 3.89
C ASN A 129 -9.23 1.44 4.57
N TYR A 130 -8.27 2.09 5.23
CA TYR A 130 -8.53 3.37 5.88
C TYR A 130 -7.76 4.48 5.19
N ILE A 131 -8.47 5.51 4.74
CA ILE A 131 -7.88 6.65 4.06
C ILE A 131 -8.31 7.97 4.70
N LEU A 132 -7.46 8.99 4.61
CA LEU A 132 -7.76 10.36 5.01
C LEU A 132 -7.45 11.29 3.82
N PRO A 133 -8.47 11.89 3.18
CA PRO A 133 -8.26 12.97 2.22
C PRO A 133 -7.56 14.15 2.90
N LEU A 134 -6.51 14.69 2.26
CA LEU A 134 -5.69 15.77 2.81
C LEU A 134 -5.97 17.13 2.15
N ASN A 135 -7.07 17.24 1.41
CA ASN A 135 -7.46 18.42 0.64
C ASN A 135 -7.97 19.59 1.50
N ALA A 136 -8.26 19.34 2.78
CA ALA A 136 -8.65 20.37 3.74
C ALA A 136 -7.44 20.92 4.51
N ASP A 137 -7.57 22.11 5.07
CA ASP A 137 -6.56 22.66 5.99
C ASP A 137 -6.44 21.80 7.27
N TYR A 138 -5.31 21.94 7.97
CA TYR A 138 -5.02 21.10 9.14
C TYR A 138 -6.05 21.27 10.27
N GLU A 139 -6.56 22.47 10.51
CA GLU A 139 -7.53 22.72 11.58
C GLU A 139 -8.89 22.07 11.25
N GLN A 140 -9.27 22.00 9.97
CA GLN A 140 -10.44 21.24 9.52
C GLN A 140 -10.23 19.74 9.68
N LEU A 141 -9.09 19.19 9.25
CA LEU A 141 -8.77 17.76 9.39
C LEU A 141 -8.78 17.33 10.87
N LYS A 142 -8.21 18.16 11.74
CA LYS A 142 -8.14 17.93 13.18
C LYS A 142 -9.50 17.85 13.86
N LYS A 143 -10.56 18.46 13.30
CA LYS A 143 -11.94 18.29 13.81
C LYS A 143 -12.44 16.85 13.71
N GLY A 144 -11.87 16.05 12.82
CA GLY A 144 -12.15 14.61 12.70
C GLY A 144 -11.46 13.76 13.78
N TYR A 145 -10.60 14.34 14.62
CA TYR A 145 -9.86 13.59 15.62
C TYR A 145 -10.75 13.17 16.79
N SER A 146 -10.58 11.93 17.26
CA SER A 146 -11.25 11.46 18.47
C SER A 146 -10.72 12.14 19.72
N THR A 147 -11.56 12.25 20.76
CA THR A 147 -11.17 12.77 22.09
C THR A 147 -9.95 12.05 22.67
N ASN A 148 -9.86 10.73 22.48
CA ASN A 148 -8.73 9.95 22.97
C ASN A 148 -7.42 10.27 22.23
N LEU A 149 -7.48 10.47 20.90
CA LEU A 149 -6.32 10.91 20.12
C LEU A 149 -5.84 12.27 20.62
N ILE A 150 -6.74 13.25 20.77
CA ILE A 150 -6.40 14.59 21.28
C ILE A 150 -5.71 14.52 22.65
N ARG A 151 -6.19 13.66 23.56
CA ARG A 151 -5.55 13.45 24.86
C ARG A 151 -4.12 12.88 24.73
N ASN A 152 -3.89 11.94 23.80
CA ASN A 152 -2.56 11.39 23.55
C ASN A 152 -1.61 12.41 22.91
N LEU A 153 -2.11 13.29 22.03
CA LEU A 153 -1.32 14.38 21.46
C LEU A 153 -0.91 15.39 22.55
N LYS A 154 -1.84 15.80 23.41
CA LYS A 154 -1.52 16.65 24.58
C LYS A 154 -0.50 16.02 25.54
N LYS A 155 -0.44 14.68 25.59
CA LYS A 155 0.60 13.97 26.34
C LYS A 155 1.95 14.06 25.63
N ALA A 156 1.97 13.82 24.32
CA ALA A 156 3.17 13.92 23.49
C ALA A 156 3.79 15.33 23.53
N ASP A 157 2.96 16.38 23.55
CA ASP A 157 3.40 17.78 23.63
C ASP A 157 4.25 18.08 24.88
N LYS A 158 4.11 17.30 25.96
CA LYS A 158 4.90 17.46 27.19
C LYS A 158 6.32 16.90 27.09
N HIS A 159 6.64 16.18 26.02
CA HIS A 159 7.89 15.43 25.89
C HIS A 159 8.89 16.06 24.90
N ASN A 160 8.60 17.25 24.36
CA ASN A 160 9.46 17.96 23.39
C ASN A 160 9.88 17.07 22.20
N LEU A 161 8.92 16.30 21.67
CA LEU A 161 9.18 15.40 20.56
C LEU A 161 9.50 16.17 19.29
N LYS A 162 10.45 15.66 18.50
CA LYS A 162 10.84 16.21 17.20
C LYS A 162 10.36 15.31 16.09
N PHE A 163 9.85 15.91 15.01
CA PHE A 163 9.52 15.23 13.77
C PHE A 163 10.60 15.51 12.73
N ILE A 164 11.09 14.47 12.06
CA ILE A 164 12.00 14.59 10.93
C ILE A 164 11.60 13.63 9.81
N THR A 165 12.00 13.95 8.60
CA THR A 165 11.98 13.03 7.46
C THR A 165 13.41 12.64 7.07
N ALA A 166 13.57 11.44 6.54
CA ALA A 166 14.88 10.87 6.25
C ALA A 166 14.85 9.86 5.09
N THR A 167 15.95 9.79 4.34
CA THR A 167 16.17 8.80 3.27
C THR A 167 17.57 8.18 3.36
N ASP A 168 18.33 8.49 4.42
CA ASP A 168 19.68 8.01 4.64
C ASP A 168 19.72 6.54 5.09
N GLU A 169 20.89 5.94 4.89
CA GLU A 169 21.10 4.53 5.19
C GLU A 169 21.10 4.23 6.70
N GLU A 170 21.54 5.17 7.55
CA GLU A 170 21.52 5.03 9.01
C GLU A 170 20.08 4.83 9.51
N THR A 171 19.16 5.70 9.09
CA THR A 171 17.73 5.60 9.40
C THR A 171 17.14 4.28 8.91
N TRP A 172 17.54 3.82 7.73
CA TRP A 172 17.12 2.51 7.21
C TRP A 172 17.58 1.35 8.10
N PHE A 173 18.83 1.35 8.55
CA PHE A 173 19.36 0.34 9.46
C PHE A 173 18.63 0.36 10.81
N THR A 174 18.44 1.55 11.40
CA THR A 174 17.69 1.70 12.67
C THR A 174 16.27 1.15 12.54
N PHE A 175 15.57 1.46 11.44
CA PHE A 175 14.22 0.94 11.21
C PHE A 175 14.21 -0.60 11.18
N LEU A 176 15.13 -1.19 10.43
CA LEU A 176 15.22 -2.65 10.31
C LEU A 176 15.55 -3.32 11.64
N GLU A 177 16.47 -2.75 12.42
CA GLU A 177 16.83 -3.25 13.73
C GLU A 177 15.62 -3.29 14.67
N ILE A 178 14.92 -2.16 14.81
CA ILE A 178 13.72 -2.09 15.66
C ILE A 178 12.67 -3.09 15.15
N LYS A 179 12.44 -3.15 13.82
CA LYS A 179 11.46 -4.06 13.24
C LYS A 179 11.81 -5.53 13.52
N MET A 180 13.07 -5.91 13.36
CA MET A 180 13.53 -7.27 13.62
C MET A 180 13.39 -7.67 15.08
N ASN A 181 13.71 -6.76 16.01
CA ASN A 181 13.55 -6.98 17.45
C ASN A 181 12.08 -7.19 17.84
N GLN A 182 11.16 -6.46 17.22
CA GLN A 182 9.71 -6.61 17.46
C GLN A 182 9.15 -7.94 16.93
N LEU A 183 9.73 -8.49 15.85
CA LEU A 183 9.15 -9.62 15.11
C LEU A 183 9.47 -11.01 15.71
N ARG A 184 10.29 -11.12 16.77
CA ARG A 184 10.67 -12.36 17.50
C ARG A 184 10.78 -13.64 16.61
N LEU A 185 12.02 -14.03 16.28
CA LEU A 185 12.51 -15.32 15.67
C LEU A 185 12.60 -15.50 14.13
N ASN A 186 13.59 -16.32 13.77
CA ASN A 186 14.24 -16.64 12.48
C ASN A 186 13.39 -16.97 11.23
N ARG A 187 12.06 -17.13 11.31
CA ARG A 187 11.22 -17.51 10.15
C ARG A 187 10.95 -16.35 9.18
N GLN A 188 11.39 -15.13 9.52
CA GLN A 188 11.02 -13.91 8.81
C GLN A 188 12.13 -13.31 7.95
N LYS A 189 13.30 -13.96 7.82
CA LYS A 189 14.43 -13.44 7.02
C LYS A 189 14.03 -13.11 5.57
N ARG A 190 13.19 -13.93 4.94
CA ARG A 190 12.69 -13.66 3.57
C ARG A 190 11.70 -12.50 3.53
N TRP A 191 10.92 -12.30 4.59
CA TRP A 191 9.96 -11.19 4.72
C TRP A 191 10.72 -9.87 4.88
N THR A 192 11.68 -9.81 5.82
CA THR A 192 12.51 -8.62 6.05
C THR A 192 13.40 -8.30 4.85
N GLN A 193 13.93 -9.30 4.14
CA GLN A 193 14.66 -9.07 2.88
C GLN A 193 13.79 -8.50 1.76
N ARG A 194 12.53 -8.95 1.63
CA ARG A 194 11.61 -8.37 0.63
C ARG A 194 11.20 -6.95 1.00
N MET A 195 10.90 -6.73 2.28
CA MET A 195 10.58 -5.42 2.84
C MET A 195 11.73 -4.43 2.61
N GLY A 196 12.94 -4.78 3.02
CA GLY A 196 14.13 -3.93 2.86
C GLY A 196 14.46 -3.62 1.40
N ARG A 197 14.31 -4.60 0.48
CA ARG A 197 14.49 -4.35 -0.96
C ARG A 197 13.44 -3.39 -1.52
N LEU A 198 12.18 -3.54 -1.11
CA LEU A 198 11.11 -2.64 -1.52
C LEU A 198 11.36 -1.22 -1.03
N MET A 199 11.74 -1.06 0.24
CA MET A 199 12.04 0.24 0.83
C MET A 199 13.22 0.93 0.12
N LYS A 200 14.32 0.21 -0.11
CA LYS A 200 15.48 0.74 -0.85
C LYS A 200 15.11 1.14 -2.28
N ALA A 201 14.36 0.30 -3.00
CA ALA A 201 13.91 0.62 -4.36
C ALA A 201 13.04 1.89 -4.38
N ALA A 202 12.08 2.01 -3.47
CA ALA A 202 11.21 3.17 -3.36
C ALA A 202 12.01 4.46 -3.04
N MET A 203 12.96 4.42 -2.09
CA MET A 203 13.81 5.58 -1.78
C MET A 203 14.67 6.00 -2.97
N ASN A 204 15.31 5.05 -3.65
CA ASN A 204 16.15 5.33 -4.83
C ASN A 204 15.36 5.97 -5.99
N MET A 205 14.04 5.73 -6.05
CA MET A 205 13.16 6.32 -7.05
C MET A 205 12.50 7.62 -6.59
N GLY A 206 12.80 8.13 -5.39
CA GLY A 206 12.12 9.28 -4.80
C GLY A 206 10.64 9.01 -4.45
N LYS A 207 10.27 7.73 -4.33
CA LYS A 207 8.90 7.24 -4.06
C LYS A 207 8.72 6.74 -2.63
N GLY A 208 9.71 6.93 -1.75
CA GLY A 208 9.58 6.60 -0.36
C GLY A 208 10.57 7.32 0.53
N TYR A 209 10.20 7.47 1.80
CA TYR A 209 10.99 8.13 2.83
C TYR A 209 10.58 7.61 4.22
N PHE A 210 11.41 7.87 5.22
CA PHE A 210 11.07 7.65 6.62
C PHE A 210 10.50 8.92 7.24
N ALA A 211 9.39 8.81 7.93
CA ALA A 211 8.94 9.77 8.93
C ALA A 211 9.38 9.27 10.30
N VAL A 212 9.99 10.13 11.13
CA VAL A 212 10.62 9.72 12.39
C VAL A 212 10.25 10.69 13.52
N THR A 213 9.86 10.13 14.66
CA THR A 213 9.72 10.87 15.93
C THR A 213 10.94 10.62 16.79
N LYS A 214 11.63 11.69 17.21
CA LYS A 214 12.77 11.64 18.12
C LYS A 214 12.52 12.40 19.42
N LYS A 215 13.26 12.04 20.46
CA LYS A 215 13.46 12.85 21.68
C LYS A 215 14.93 12.77 22.05
N ASP A 216 15.59 13.92 22.21
CA ASP A 216 17.03 13.98 22.55
C ASP A 216 17.88 13.05 21.65
N ASP A 217 17.60 13.09 20.34
CA ASP A 217 18.18 12.25 19.27
C ASP A 217 17.85 10.75 19.30
N GLU A 218 17.19 10.25 20.34
CA GLU A 218 16.68 8.88 20.40
C GLU A 218 15.42 8.71 19.54
N VAL A 219 15.39 7.64 18.74
CA VAL A 219 14.23 7.26 17.92
C VAL A 219 13.14 6.61 18.77
N LEU A 220 11.93 7.18 18.73
CA LEU A 220 10.77 6.68 19.48
C LEU A 220 9.74 5.96 18.59
N SER A 221 9.54 6.45 17.38
CA SER A 221 8.68 5.81 16.38
C SER A 221 9.11 6.19 14.98
N MET A 222 8.87 5.29 14.04
CA MET A 222 9.17 5.53 12.63
C MET A 222 8.08 4.92 11.75
N ALA A 223 7.86 5.55 10.60
CA ALA A 223 7.06 4.99 9.52
C ALA A 223 7.83 5.10 8.21
N PHE A 224 7.84 4.03 7.43
CA PHE A 224 8.23 4.08 6.04
C PHE A 224 7.00 4.46 5.22
N MET A 225 7.07 5.63 4.61
CA MET A 225 6.06 6.20 3.74
C MET A 225 6.41 5.89 2.30
N MET A 226 5.43 5.45 1.50
CA MET A 226 5.53 5.54 0.05
C MET A 226 4.74 6.73 -0.45
N VAL A 227 5.21 7.36 -1.54
CA VAL A 227 4.62 8.59 -2.05
C VAL A 227 4.59 8.58 -3.56
N ASN A 228 3.44 9.03 -4.10
CA ASN A 228 3.34 9.53 -5.46
C ASN A 228 2.62 10.90 -5.45
N GLU A 229 2.20 11.36 -6.62
CA GLU A 229 1.58 12.68 -6.77
C GLU A 229 0.29 12.83 -5.94
N LYS A 230 -0.52 11.77 -5.81
CA LYS A 230 -1.86 11.83 -5.20
C LYS A 230 -2.02 11.00 -3.93
N ARG A 231 -1.05 10.18 -3.55
CA ARG A 231 -1.18 9.23 -2.44
C ARG A 231 0.10 9.13 -1.60
N LEU A 232 -0.10 9.16 -0.28
CA LEU A 232 0.88 8.80 0.74
C LEU A 232 0.45 7.46 1.35
N VAL A 233 1.30 6.44 1.34
CA VAL A 233 0.98 5.12 1.93
C VAL A 233 1.81 4.91 3.18
N TYR A 234 1.14 4.75 4.32
CA TYR A 234 1.74 4.40 5.62
C TYR A 234 2.06 2.90 5.65
N LEU A 235 3.10 2.49 4.92
CA LEU A 235 3.33 1.07 4.56
C LEU A 235 3.89 0.24 5.72
N PHE A 236 4.92 0.74 6.40
CA PHE A 236 5.53 0.02 7.52
C PHE A 236 5.76 0.95 8.69
N ALA A 237 5.47 0.47 9.90
CA ALA A 237 5.71 1.23 11.11
C ALA A 237 6.42 0.42 12.18
N VAL A 238 7.16 1.13 13.02
CA VAL A 238 7.79 0.65 14.26
C VAL A 238 7.63 1.70 15.36
N LYS A 239 7.68 1.24 16.61
CA LYS A 239 7.69 2.09 17.79
C LYS A 239 8.46 1.42 18.92
N THR A 240 9.22 2.18 19.68
CA THR A 240 9.84 1.67 20.91
C THR A 240 8.79 1.57 22.01
N GLN A 241 9.09 0.84 23.08
CA GLN A 241 8.23 0.78 24.25
C GLN A 241 8.05 2.17 24.86
N GLU A 242 9.12 2.95 24.92
CA GLU A 242 9.09 4.32 25.46
C GLU A 242 8.31 5.27 24.55
N GLY A 243 8.48 5.16 23.23
CA GLY A 243 7.66 5.90 22.26
C GLY A 243 6.16 5.60 22.40
N GLY A 244 5.82 4.36 22.76
CA GLY A 244 4.44 3.98 23.13
C GLY A 244 3.91 4.75 24.34
N LYS A 245 4.72 4.88 25.40
CA LYS A 245 4.32 5.64 26.61
C LYS A 245 4.21 7.13 26.31
N MET A 246 5.09 7.70 25.51
CA MET A 246 5.11 9.14 25.20
C MET A 246 4.09 9.58 24.14
N GLY A 247 3.38 8.64 23.51
CA GLY A 247 2.45 8.96 22.42
C GLY A 247 3.15 9.29 21.09
N ALA A 248 4.40 8.85 20.91
CA ALA A 248 5.24 9.20 19.76
C ALA A 248 4.62 8.85 18.40
N ASN A 249 3.90 7.73 18.31
CA ASN A 249 3.23 7.33 17.05
C ASN A 249 1.96 8.17 16.77
N HIS A 250 1.31 8.72 17.80
CA HIS A 250 0.20 9.65 17.60
C HIS A 250 0.75 10.97 17.06
N PHE A 251 1.82 11.48 17.67
CA PHE A 251 2.55 12.65 17.21
C PHE A 251 3.07 12.47 15.78
N LEU A 252 3.68 11.33 15.46
CA LEU A 252 4.22 11.03 14.12
C LEU A 252 3.15 11.21 13.03
N ILE A 253 1.98 10.60 13.22
CA ILE A 253 0.90 10.64 12.22
C ILE A 253 0.27 12.03 12.18
N ASP A 254 0.10 12.71 13.32
CA ASP A 254 -0.39 14.09 13.34
C ASP A 254 0.52 15.04 12.54
N GLN A 255 1.85 14.86 12.63
CA GLN A 255 2.80 15.66 11.84
C GLN A 255 2.74 15.32 10.35
N ILE A 256 2.59 14.04 9.98
CA ILE A 256 2.36 13.64 8.58
C ILE A 256 1.07 14.29 8.03
N ILE A 257 0.00 14.29 8.82
CA ILE A 257 -1.28 14.92 8.44
C ILE A 257 -1.10 16.43 8.31
N ARG A 258 -0.37 17.07 9.23
CA ARG A 258 -0.08 18.51 9.19
C ARG A 258 0.72 18.90 7.95
N GLU A 259 1.78 18.17 7.62
CA GLU A 259 2.57 18.42 6.41
C GLU A 259 1.78 18.14 5.14
N GLY A 260 0.91 17.13 5.18
CA GLY A 260 0.07 16.73 4.06
C GLY A 260 -1.16 17.63 3.83
N ALA A 261 -1.58 18.42 4.81
CA ALA A 261 -2.79 19.22 4.76
C ALA A 261 -2.79 20.23 3.60
N SER A 262 -3.99 20.57 3.10
CA SER A 262 -4.22 21.41 1.92
C SER A 262 -3.60 20.89 0.62
N GLN A 263 -3.15 19.64 0.58
CA GLN A 263 -2.66 19.00 -0.64
C GLN A 263 -3.77 18.17 -1.28
N ASN A 264 -3.82 18.14 -2.61
CA ASN A 264 -4.71 17.24 -3.35
C ASN A 264 -4.16 15.80 -3.32
N LYS A 265 -4.04 15.24 -2.12
CA LYS A 265 -3.53 13.90 -1.83
C LYS A 265 -4.45 13.16 -0.85
N VAL A 266 -4.24 11.86 -0.75
CA VAL A 266 -4.82 11.00 0.28
C VAL A 266 -3.71 10.34 1.10
N LEU A 267 -3.87 10.32 2.42
CA LEU A 267 -3.09 9.47 3.31
C LEU A 267 -3.79 8.12 3.46
N ASP A 268 -3.13 7.07 3.01
CA ASP A 268 -3.58 5.69 3.02
C ASP A 268 -2.91 4.94 4.18
N PHE A 269 -3.70 4.57 5.17
CA PHE A 269 -3.25 3.83 6.34
C PHE A 269 -3.20 2.31 6.11
N GLU A 270 -3.47 1.87 4.89
CA GLU A 270 -3.81 0.49 4.58
C GLU A 270 -5.02 0.00 5.42
N GLY A 271 -5.18 -1.32 5.51
CA GLY A 271 -6.25 -1.98 6.23
C GLY A 271 -5.69 -2.87 7.34
N SER A 272 -6.53 -3.18 8.32
CA SER A 272 -6.21 -4.20 9.31
C SER A 272 -7.45 -4.95 9.75
N ASP A 273 -7.33 -6.27 9.86
CA ASP A 273 -8.33 -7.11 10.54
C ASP A 273 -8.19 -7.02 12.07
N VAL A 274 -7.17 -6.33 12.58
CA VAL A 274 -6.95 -6.11 14.02
C VAL A 274 -7.74 -4.88 14.45
N GLU A 275 -8.78 -5.10 15.27
CA GLU A 275 -9.70 -4.04 15.71
C GLU A 275 -8.97 -2.84 16.36
N GLY A 276 -7.93 -3.09 17.15
CA GLY A 276 -7.14 -2.02 17.76
C GLY A 276 -6.43 -1.11 16.74
N VAL A 277 -5.99 -1.67 15.61
CA VAL A 277 -5.35 -0.92 14.52
C VAL A 277 -6.40 -0.12 13.75
N GLU A 278 -7.55 -0.73 13.45
CA GLU A 278 -8.70 -0.03 12.86
C GLU A 278 -9.14 1.17 13.71
N ARG A 279 -9.36 0.96 15.01
CA ARG A 279 -9.76 2.04 15.92
C ARG A 279 -8.70 3.16 15.97
N PHE A 280 -7.42 2.80 15.89
CA PHE A 280 -6.33 3.77 15.87
C PHE A 280 -6.35 4.64 14.61
N PHE A 281 -6.50 4.08 13.41
CA PHE A 281 -6.56 4.88 12.19
C PHE A 281 -7.82 5.74 12.10
N LYS A 282 -8.99 5.18 12.46
CA LYS A 282 -10.24 5.94 12.57
C LYS A 282 -10.13 7.11 13.54
N SER A 283 -9.27 7.01 14.55
CA SER A 283 -9.09 8.08 15.54
C SER A 283 -8.58 9.40 14.94
N PHE A 284 -7.95 9.37 13.76
CA PHE A 284 -7.49 10.53 13.00
C PHE A 284 -8.53 11.08 12.00
N GLY A 285 -9.76 10.56 12.02
CA GLY A 285 -10.80 10.92 11.05
C GLY A 285 -10.73 10.13 9.74
N ALA A 286 -9.94 9.06 9.68
CA ALA A 286 -9.85 8.20 8.50
C ALA A 286 -11.19 7.48 8.23
N ILE A 287 -11.55 7.41 6.95
CA ILE A 287 -12.77 6.76 6.45
C ILE A 287 -12.45 5.41 5.82
N ASN A 288 -13.41 4.49 5.84
CA ASN A 288 -13.25 3.19 5.21
C ASN A 288 -13.44 3.30 3.68
N GLU A 289 -12.43 2.93 2.91
CA GLU A 289 -12.49 2.72 1.46
C GLU A 289 -12.39 1.21 1.18
N PRO A 290 -13.52 0.48 1.19
CA PRO A 290 -13.46 -0.97 1.03
C PRO A 290 -12.96 -1.36 -0.35
N TYR A 291 -12.25 -2.48 -0.40
CA TYR A 291 -11.81 -3.15 -1.62
C TYR A 291 -12.15 -4.64 -1.56
N PHE A 292 -11.96 -5.37 -2.65
CA PHE A 292 -12.51 -6.72 -2.77
C PHE A 292 -11.44 -7.74 -3.06
N SER A 293 -11.46 -8.82 -2.29
CA SER A 293 -10.51 -9.92 -2.40
C SER A 293 -11.19 -11.18 -2.93
N LEU A 294 -10.58 -11.78 -3.94
CA LEU A 294 -10.84 -13.16 -4.35
C LEU A 294 -9.90 -14.08 -3.57
N GLU A 295 -10.47 -15.04 -2.84
CA GLU A 295 -9.76 -16.07 -2.10
C GLU A 295 -10.33 -17.45 -2.45
N LYS A 296 -9.47 -18.41 -2.76
CA LYS A 296 -9.81 -19.81 -3.04
C LYS A 296 -9.02 -20.77 -2.17
#